data_AF-A0A2N5LG73-F1
#
_entry.id   AF-A0A2N5LG73-F1
#
_cell.length_a   1.000
_cell.length_b   1.000
_cell.length_c   1.000
_cell.angle_alpha   90.00
_cell.angle_beta   90.00
_cell.angle_gamma   90.00
#
_symmetry.space_group_name_H-M   'P 1'
#
loop_
_entity.id
_entity.type
_entity.pdbx_description
1 polymer ?
#
loop_
_entity_poly.entity_id
_entity_poly.type
_entity_poly.pdbx_seq_one_letter_code
_entity_poly.pdbx_strand_id
1 'polypeptide(L)'
;MSIEVKKTKSGLVLTKTNQEPSNPKGWQDRYDINCPYCLEGFDCAPSIFHMMGAYELGGGSCPSCKEMMEIHFHPETNSMTTHKAVRESVH
;
A
#
# COMPACT_ATOMS: atom_id res chain seq x y z
N MET A 1 11.96 2.08 8.68
CA MET A 1 12.80 2.59 9.79
C MET A 1 13.93 3.39 9.18
N SER A 2 14.06 4.67 9.53
CA SER A 2 15.09 5.54 8.94
C SER A 2 15.84 6.26 10.04
N ILE A 3 17.16 6.19 10.00
CA ILE A 3 18.06 6.83 10.95
C ILE A 3 18.72 7.98 10.21
N GLU A 4 18.47 9.22 10.64
CA GLU A 4 19.18 10.37 10.09
C GLU A 4 20.43 10.63 10.92
N VAL A 5 21.60 10.63 10.27
CA VAL A 5 22.90 10.79 10.92
C VAL A 5 23.41 12.21 10.68
N LYS A 6 23.49 13.02 11.74
CA LYS A 6 24.14 14.34 11.70
C LYS A 6 25.49 14.29 12.40
N LYS A 7 26.55 14.65 11.65
CA LYS A 7 27.93 14.69 12.15
C LYS A 7 28.19 16.05 12.77
N THR A 8 28.53 16.09 14.07
CA THR A 8 28.88 17.32 14.78
C THR A 8 30.34 17.28 15.25
N LYS A 9 30.90 18.45 15.62
CA LYS A 9 32.31 18.59 16.03
C LYS A 9 32.71 17.77 17.25
N SER A 10 31.76 17.22 18.01
CA SER A 10 32.00 16.42 19.22
C SER A 10 31.52 14.95 19.12
N GLY A 11 31.11 14.49 17.93
CA GLY A 11 30.63 13.12 17.69
C GLY A 11 29.35 13.03 16.87
N LEU A 12 28.90 11.79 16.58
CA LEU A 12 27.60 11.50 15.97
C LEU A 12 26.50 11.61 17.04
N VAL A 13 25.48 12.43 16.79
CA VAL A 13 24.25 12.43 17.59
C VAL A 13 23.18 11.67 16.81
N LEU A 14 22.66 10.59 17.40
CA LEU A 14 21.54 9.82 16.88
C LEU A 14 20.24 10.34 17.50
N THR A 15 19.58 11.28 16.83
CA THR A 15 18.23 11.71 17.22
C THR A 15 17.22 10.72 16.66
N LYS A 16 16.56 9.96 17.55
CA LYS A 16 15.36 9.17 17.21
C LYS A 16 14.22 10.14 16.93
N THR A 17 13.87 10.33 15.66
CA THR A 17 12.61 10.99 15.31
C THR A 17 11.48 9.97 15.45
N ASN A 18 10.50 10.30 16.27
CA ASN A 18 9.19 9.65 16.24
C ASN A 18 8.52 10.08 14.94
N GLN A 19 8.83 9.40 13.83
CA GLN A 19 8.04 9.54 12.61
C GLN A 19 6.66 8.98 12.93
N GLU A 20 5.67 9.87 13.06
CA GLU A 20 4.28 9.46 13.05
C GLU A 20 4.04 8.67 11.75
N PRO A 21 3.30 7.55 11.80
CA PRO A 21 2.98 6.80 10.60
C PRO A 21 2.38 7.75 9.57
N SER A 22 2.82 7.61 8.31
CA SER A 22 2.32 8.38 7.16
C SER A 22 0.78 8.30 7.03
N ASN A 23 0.18 7.28 7.64
CA ASN A 23 -1.23 7.07 7.74
C ASN A 23 -1.77 7.33 9.16
N PRO A 24 -2.70 8.28 9.33
CA PRO A 24 -3.31 8.59 10.63
C PRO A 24 -4.13 7.43 11.23
N LYS A 25 -4.42 6.38 10.46
CA LYS A 25 -5.20 5.21 10.89
C LYS A 25 -4.35 4.01 11.33
N GLY A 26 -3.01 4.13 11.33
CA GLY A 26 -2.12 3.06 11.79
C GLY A 26 -2.03 1.84 10.86
N TRP A 27 -2.45 2.00 9.61
CA TRP A 27 -2.32 0.97 8.57
C TRP A 27 -0.87 0.74 8.19
N GLN A 28 -0.58 -0.44 7.66
CA GLN A 28 0.72 -0.75 7.06
C GLN A 28 0.94 0.10 5.80
N ASP A 29 2.20 0.39 5.49
CA ASP A 29 2.56 1.10 4.25
C ASP A 29 2.31 0.23 3.01
N ARG A 30 2.46 -1.09 3.14
CA ARG A 30 2.32 -2.09 2.06
C ARG A 30 1.68 -3.39 2.57
N TYR A 31 0.98 -4.07 1.67
CA TYR A 31 0.24 -5.30 1.93
C TYR A 31 0.54 -6.33 0.85
N ASP A 32 0.76 -7.58 1.27
CA ASP A 32 0.89 -8.72 0.37
C ASP A 32 -0.47 -9.03 -0.27
N ILE A 33 -0.48 -9.12 -1.60
CA ILE A 33 -1.64 -9.47 -2.41
C ILE A 33 -1.25 -10.47 -3.49
N ASN A 34 -2.23 -11.19 -4.04
CA ASN A 34 -2.01 -12.13 -5.13
C ASN A 34 -2.78 -11.69 -6.36
N CYS A 35 -2.17 -11.72 -7.54
CA CYS A 35 -2.89 -11.38 -8.76
C CYS A 35 -4.09 -12.32 -9.00
N PRO A 36 -5.31 -11.82 -9.24
CA PRO A 36 -6.48 -12.67 -9.48
C PRO A 36 -6.48 -13.30 -10.89
N TYR A 37 -5.48 -12.99 -11.73
CA TYR A 37 -5.31 -13.53 -13.08
C TYR A 37 -4.20 -14.58 -13.14
N CYS A 38 -2.98 -14.27 -12.66
CA CYS A 38 -1.83 -15.17 -12.73
C CYS A 38 -1.40 -15.78 -11.39
N LEU A 39 -2.06 -15.40 -10.28
CA LEU A 39 -1.78 -15.86 -8.91
C LEU A 39 -0.42 -15.48 -8.33
N GLU A 40 0.42 -14.76 -9.08
CA GLU A 40 1.70 -14.25 -8.59
C GLU A 40 1.48 -13.28 -7.41
N GLY A 41 2.23 -13.50 -6.33
CA GLY A 41 2.22 -12.65 -5.14
C GLY A 41 3.11 -11.41 -5.31
N PHE A 42 2.63 -10.26 -4.85
CA PHE A 42 3.39 -9.02 -4.81
C PHE A 42 2.80 -8.09 -3.74
N ASP A 43 3.57 -7.10 -3.31
CA ASP A 43 3.07 -6.12 -2.35
C ASP A 43 2.46 -4.89 -3.05
N CYS A 44 1.48 -4.26 -2.42
CA CYS A 44 0.90 -3.00 -2.88
C CYS A 44 0.66 -2.02 -1.73
N ALA A 45 0.67 -0.73 -2.02
CA ALA A 45 0.33 0.32 -1.07
C ALA A 45 -1.17 0.66 -1.17
N PRO A 46 -1.82 1.07 -0.06
CA PRO A 46 -3.17 1.62 -0.11
C PRO A 46 -3.24 2.83 -1.06
N SER A 47 -4.30 2.88 -1.87
CA SER A 47 -4.57 4.02 -2.74
C SER A 47 -5.07 5.23 -1.93
N ILE A 48 -5.10 6.40 -2.58
CA ILE A 48 -5.73 7.59 -1.99
C ILE A 48 -7.23 7.36 -1.68
N PHE A 49 -7.92 6.55 -2.48
CA PHE A 49 -9.31 6.21 -2.25
C PHE A 49 -9.50 5.44 -0.93
N HIS A 50 -8.61 4.50 -0.63
CA HIS A 50 -8.63 3.79 0.66
C HIS A 50 -8.45 4.77 1.82
N MET A 51 -7.50 5.70 1.71
CA MET A 51 -7.25 6.71 2.75
C MET A 51 -8.48 7.62 2.98
N MET A 52 -9.22 7.92 1.91
CA MET A 52 -10.47 8.69 1.96
C MET A 52 -11.69 7.89 2.48
N GLY A 53 -11.53 6.60 2.77
CA GLY A 53 -12.62 5.74 3.24
C GLY A 53 -13.41 5.03 2.13
N ALA A 54 -13.04 5.24 0.87
CA ALA A 54 -13.57 4.49 -0.26
C ALA A 54 -12.76 3.19 -0.42
N TYR A 55 -13.00 2.27 0.50
CA TYR A 55 -12.21 1.06 0.69
C TYR A 55 -12.21 0.07 -0.48
N GLU A 56 -13.22 0.12 -1.35
CA GLU A 56 -13.36 -0.77 -2.51
C GLU A 56 -12.80 -0.15 -3.81
N LEU A 57 -12.42 1.13 -3.81
CA LEU A 57 -12.07 1.87 -5.03
C LEU A 57 -10.56 1.92 -5.34
N GLY A 58 -9.81 0.86 -5.04
CA GLY A 58 -8.43 0.71 -5.45
C GLY A 58 -8.28 0.03 -6.81
N GLY A 59 -7.25 0.39 -7.56
CA GLY A 59 -6.92 -0.26 -8.82
C GLY A 59 -5.41 -0.31 -9.05
N GLY A 60 -4.96 -1.34 -9.77
CA GLY A 60 -3.55 -1.50 -10.12
C GLY A 60 -3.35 -2.54 -11.22
N SER A 61 -2.15 -2.57 -11.80
CA SER A 61 -1.76 -3.59 -12.78
C SER A 61 -0.81 -4.61 -12.14
N CYS A 62 -0.94 -5.87 -12.54
CA CYS A 62 -0.03 -6.90 -12.08
C CYS A 62 1.37 -6.66 -12.66
N PRO A 63 2.44 -6.63 -11.85
CA PRO A 63 3.80 -6.49 -12.36
C PRO A 63 4.22 -7.62 -13.32
N SER A 64 3.65 -8.82 -13.14
CA SER A 64 3.94 -10.01 -13.94
C SER A 64 3.11 -10.07 -15.22
N CYS A 65 1.78 -10.27 -15.13
CA CYS A 65 0.92 -10.47 -16.30
C CYS A 65 0.35 -9.19 -16.93
N LYS A 66 0.56 -8.02 -16.30
CA LYS A 66 0.09 -6.70 -16.74
C LYS A 66 -1.44 -6.49 -16.79
N GLU A 67 -2.22 -7.49 -16.39
CA GLU A 67 -3.68 -7.34 -16.26
C GLU A 67 -4.05 -6.34 -15.17
N MET A 68 -5.12 -5.57 -15.43
CA MET A 68 -5.70 -4.61 -14.50
C MET A 68 -6.58 -5.33 -13.48
N MET A 69 -6.46 -4.96 -12.21
CA MET A 69 -7.24 -5.54 -11.13
C MET A 69 -7.79 -4.46 -10.20
N GLU A 70 -8.92 -4.78 -9.59
CA GLU A 70 -9.48 -4.03 -8.47
C GLU A 70 -8.77 -4.46 -7.19
N ILE A 71 -8.60 -3.51 -6.29
CA ILE A 71 -7.88 -3.68 -5.03
C ILE A 71 -8.77 -3.12 -3.93
N HIS A 72 -9.20 -3.98 -3.01
CA HIS A 72 -10.06 -3.61 -1.89
C HIS A 72 -9.25 -3.64 -0.59
N PHE A 73 -9.43 -2.65 0.25
CA PHE A 73 -8.80 -2.54 1.56
C PHE A 73 -9.80 -2.86 2.67
N HIS A 74 -9.46 -3.77 3.58
CA HIS A 74 -10.31 -4.19 4.70
C HIS A 74 -9.74 -3.61 6.00
N PRO A 75 -10.18 -2.42 6.46
CA PRO A 75 -9.63 -1.78 7.65
C PRO A 75 -9.82 -2.60 8.93
N GLU A 76 -10.89 -3.39 9.02
CA GLU A 76 -11.24 -4.22 10.18
C GLU A 76 -10.26 -5.38 10.40
N THR A 77 -9.75 -5.96 9.31
CA THR A 77 -8.74 -7.03 9.36
C THR A 77 -7.34 -6.54 9.00
N ASN A 78 -7.19 -5.26 8.67
CA ASN A 78 -5.95 -4.65 8.20
C ASN A 78 -5.31 -5.48 7.08
N SER A 79 -6.08 -5.73 6.01
CA SER A 79 -5.67 -6.56 4.89
C SER A 79 -6.11 -5.98 3.54
N MET A 80 -5.55 -6.49 2.44
CA MET A 80 -5.93 -6.12 1.08
C MET A 80 -6.30 -7.36 0.28
N THR A 81 -7.34 -7.25 -0.54
CA THR A 81 -7.75 -8.29 -1.49
C THR A 81 -7.81 -7.72 -2.88
N THR A 82 -7.72 -8.61 -3.86
CA THR A 82 -7.74 -8.23 -5.28
C THR A 82 -8.85 -8.96 -6.01
N HIS A 83 -9.48 -8.27 -6.95
CA HIS A 83 -10.55 -8.80 -7.77
C HIS A 83 -10.24 -8.52 -9.25
N LYS A 84 -10.75 -9.38 -10.14
CA LYS A 84 -10.62 -9.13 -11.58
C LYS A 84 -11.38 -7.86 -11.92
N ALA A 85 -10.74 -6.92 -12.60
CA ALA A 85 -11.39 -5.67 -12.98
C ALA A 85 -12.62 -5.97 -13.86
N VAL A 86 -13.78 -5.49 -13.45
CA VAL A 86 -14.99 -5.61 -14.24
C VAL A 86 -14.88 -4.63 -15.40
N ARG A 87 -14.73 -5.15 -16.62
CA ARG A 87 -14.91 -4.34 -17.83
C ARG A 87 -16.40 -4.07 -17.98
N GLU A 88 -16.88 -2.94 -17.48
CA GLU A 88 -18.14 -2.40 -17.96
C GLU A 88 -17.93 -2.03 -19.43
N SER A 89 -18.40 -2.91 -20.32
CA SER A 89 -18.57 -2.61 -21.73
C SER A 89 -19.64 -1.51 -21.81
N VAL A 90 -19.20 -0.26 -21.89
CA VAL A 90 -20.06 0.86 -22.28
C VAL A 90 -20.56 0.56 -23.69
N HIS A 91 -21.87 0.24 -23.79
CA HIS A 91 -22.59 0.08 -25.05
C HIS A 91 -23.20 1.42 -25.45
#